data_AF-A0A1C5UK88-F1
#
_entry.id   AF-A0A1C5UK88-F1
#
_cell.length_a   1.000
_cell.length_b   1.000
_cell.length_c   1.000
_cell.angle_alpha   90.00
_cell.angle_beta   90.00
_cell.angle_gamma   90.00
#
_symmetry.space_group_name_H-M   'P 1'
#
loop_
_entity.id
_entity.type
_entity.pdbx_description
1 polymer ?
#
loop_
_entity_poly.entity_id
_entity_poly.type
_entity_poly.pdbx_seq_one_letter_code
_entity_poly.pdbx_strand_id
1 'polypeptide(L)'
;MKNRSGEKIKLASIDELLGVVNEESAMEIEISKIHPFKNHPFKVLDDEKMQELVESVKINGVLAFMWEYMKVPENSREKVKNLLKDANENGVKLSHQAPTLYDVVPKEEIAEFEELMRKTIADIVSEASSVACWVYVQKYVKQKTLDEMLQELPGVGQFIIVMDTWFERLMAD
;
A
#
# COMPACT_ATOMS: atom_id res chain seq x y z
N MET A 1 -38.30 28.71 2.28
CA MET A 1 -37.05 28.04 1.89
C MET A 1 -36.34 27.63 3.17
N LYS A 2 -36.27 26.33 3.48
CA LYS A 2 -35.57 25.84 4.68
C LYS A 2 -34.09 25.66 4.34
N ASN A 3 -33.23 26.45 4.97
CA ASN A 3 -31.79 26.33 4.86
C ASN A 3 -31.38 24.97 5.46
N ARG A 4 -30.82 24.06 4.66
CA ARG A 4 -30.17 22.86 5.16
C ARG A 4 -28.76 23.26 5.59
N SER A 5 -28.50 23.24 6.90
CA SER A 5 -27.17 23.36 7.47
C SER A 5 -26.35 22.18 6.98
N GLY A 6 -25.27 22.42 6.24
CA GLY A 6 -24.32 21.38 5.86
C GLY A 6 -23.67 20.81 7.11
N GLU A 7 -24.25 19.74 7.65
CA GLU A 7 -23.68 19.01 8.77
C GLU A 7 -22.47 18.23 8.24
N LYS A 8 -21.30 18.48 8.84
CA LYS A 8 -20.05 17.84 8.44
C LYS A 8 -20.20 16.34 8.67
N ILE A 9 -20.30 15.57 7.59
CA ILE A 9 -20.28 14.11 7.63
C ILE A 9 -19.00 13.70 8.34
N LYS A 10 -19.14 13.13 9.54
CA LYS A 10 -18.03 12.53 10.27
C LYS A 10 -17.72 11.21 9.57
N LEU A 11 -16.66 11.19 8.77
CA LEU A 11 -16.12 9.96 8.21
C LEU A 11 -15.64 9.09 9.38
N ALA A 12 -16.13 7.85 9.46
CA ALA A 12 -15.58 6.84 10.36
C ALA A 12 -14.08 6.72 10.09
N SER A 13 -13.28 6.54 11.15
CA SER A 13 -11.84 6.40 10.97
C SER A 13 -11.55 5.11 10.18
N ILE A 14 -10.42 5.08 9.48
CA ILE A 14 -9.97 3.88 8.74
C ILE A 14 -9.94 2.66 9.67
N ASP A 15 -9.52 2.84 10.92
CA ASP A 15 -9.42 1.76 11.91
C ASP A 15 -10.79 1.17 12.28
N GLU A 16 -11.81 2.03 12.34
CA GLU A 16 -13.20 1.65 12.60
C GLU A 16 -13.79 0.89 11.39
N LEU A 17 -13.42 1.31 10.17
CA LEU A 17 -13.83 0.66 8.93
C LEU A 17 -13.19 -0.73 8.75
N LEU A 18 -11.97 -0.89 9.27
CA LEU A 18 -11.19 -2.13 9.19
C LEU A 18 -11.47 -3.09 10.36
N GLY A 19 -12.33 -2.72 11.32
CA GLY A 19 -12.67 -3.55 12.47
C GLY A 19 -11.46 -3.95 13.31
N VAL A 20 -10.40 -3.13 13.28
CA VAL A 20 -9.18 -3.36 14.05
C VAL A 20 -9.49 -2.98 15.49
N VAL A 21 -10.01 -3.95 16.24
CA VAL A 21 -9.90 -3.90 17.70
C VAL A 21 -8.42 -3.76 18.02
N ASN A 22 -8.05 -2.70 18.75
CA ASN A 22 -6.71 -2.45 19.30
C ASN A 22 -6.31 -3.50 20.36
N GLU A 23 -6.73 -4.74 20.16
CA GLU A 23 -6.20 -5.89 20.83
C GLU A 23 -5.28 -6.53 19.82
N GLU A 24 -3.98 -6.49 20.10
CA GLU A 24 -3.01 -7.39 19.49
C GLU A 24 -3.51 -8.82 19.72
N SER A 25 -4.39 -9.34 18.86
CA SER A 25 -4.87 -10.71 18.92
C SER A 25 -3.80 -11.65 18.33
N ALA A 26 -2.54 -11.36 18.61
CA ALA A 26 -1.45 -12.29 18.44
C ALA A 26 -1.59 -13.32 19.57
N MET A 27 -2.05 -14.52 19.23
CA MET A 27 -1.96 -15.63 20.16
C MET A 27 -0.49 -16.04 20.30
N GLU A 28 0.00 -16.05 21.54
CA GLU A 28 1.29 -16.65 21.85
C GLU A 28 1.17 -18.18 21.68
N ILE A 29 1.98 -18.73 20.78
CA ILE A 29 2.00 -20.17 20.47
C ILE A 29 3.36 -20.70 20.91
N GLU A 30 3.35 -21.76 21.72
CA GLU A 30 4.57 -22.50 22.06
C GLU A 30 5.24 -23.02 20.79
N ILE A 31 6.55 -22.76 20.64
CA ILE A 31 7.34 -23.12 19.45
C ILE A 31 7.21 -24.60 19.10
N SER A 32 7.10 -25.49 20.10
CA SER A 32 6.92 -26.94 19.91
C SER A 32 5.64 -27.32 19.14
N LYS A 33 4.64 -26.43 19.06
CA LYS A 33 3.39 -26.62 18.31
C LYS A 33 3.50 -26.14 16.86
N ILE A 34 4.53 -25.37 16.53
CA ILE A 34 4.79 -24.88 15.16
C ILE A 34 5.51 -26.00 14.40
N HIS A 35 4.90 -26.46 13.31
CA HIS A 35 5.48 -27.48 12.44
C HIS A 35 5.72 -26.93 11.04
N PRO A 36 6.80 -27.33 10.34
CA PRO A 36 7.04 -26.91 8.97
C PRO A 36 5.91 -27.34 8.05
N PHE A 37 5.53 -26.47 7.10
CA PHE A 37 4.56 -26.82 6.07
C PHE A 37 5.07 -28.01 5.25
N LYS A 38 4.23 -29.05 5.13
CA LYS A 38 4.56 -30.24 4.33
C LYS A 38 4.60 -29.86 2.84
N ASN A 39 5.66 -30.29 2.15
CA ASN A 39 5.85 -30.09 0.71
C ASN A 39 5.84 -28.61 0.27
N HIS A 40 6.34 -27.70 1.10
CA HIS A 40 6.51 -26.31 0.69
C HIS A 40 7.66 -26.21 -0.35
N PRO A 41 7.43 -25.60 -1.53
CA PRO A 41 8.43 -25.54 -2.62
C PRO A 41 9.69 -24.78 -2.23
N PHE A 42 9.60 -23.93 -1.21
CA PHE A 42 10.73 -23.23 -0.61
C PHE A 42 10.91 -23.72 0.81
N LYS A 43 11.74 -24.75 1.00
CA LYS A 43 12.11 -25.25 2.32
C LYS A 43 13.56 -24.87 2.58
N VAL A 44 13.80 -24.15 3.68
CA VAL A 44 15.16 -23.94 4.17
C VAL A 44 15.66 -25.30 4.66
N LEU A 45 16.73 -25.78 4.04
CA LEU A 45 17.41 -27.00 4.44
C LEU A 45 18.62 -26.58 5.28
N ASP A 46 18.78 -27.17 6.46
CA ASP A 46 19.98 -27.00 7.28
C ASP A 46 21.11 -27.88 6.71
N ASP A 47 21.49 -27.61 5.47
CA ASP A 47 22.54 -28.31 4.76
C ASP A 47 23.88 -27.55 4.87
N GLU A 48 24.92 -28.13 4.28
CA GLU A 48 26.28 -27.56 4.27
C GLU A 48 26.30 -26.16 3.64
N LYS A 49 25.45 -25.89 2.65
CA LYS A 49 25.35 -24.58 1.99
C LYS A 49 24.74 -23.53 2.90
N MET A 50 23.79 -23.91 3.74
CA MET A 50 23.25 -23.02 4.77
C MET A 50 24.36 -22.61 5.76
N GLN A 51 25.18 -23.57 6.21
CA GLN A 51 26.29 -23.26 7.13
C GLN A 51 27.33 -22.33 6.49
N GLU A 52 27.69 -22.57 5.22
CA GLU A 52 28.55 -21.68 4.44
C GLU A 52 27.95 -20.26 4.32
N LEU A 53 26.63 -20.15 4.11
CA LEU A 53 25.94 -18.86 4.09
C LEU A 53 26.01 -18.15 5.44
N VAL A 54 25.81 -18.86 6.56
CA VAL A 54 25.91 -18.27 7.90
C VAL A 54 27.32 -17.77 8.18
N GLU A 55 28.35 -18.54 7.83
CA GLU A 55 29.74 -18.11 7.97
C GLU A 55 30.06 -16.92 7.07
N SER A 56 29.57 -16.91 5.83
CA SER A 56 29.73 -15.80 4.90
C SER A 56 29.04 -14.53 5.39
N VAL A 57 27.81 -14.63 5.93
CA VAL A 57 27.09 -13.48 6.52
C VAL A 57 27.80 -12.98 7.77
N LYS A 58 28.38 -13.87 8.58
CA LYS A 58 29.15 -13.49 9.76
C LYS A 58 30.43 -12.71 9.41
N ILE A 59 31.11 -13.09 8.32
CA ILE A 59 32.39 -12.50 7.91
C ILE A 59 32.17 -11.26 7.02
N ASN A 60 31.26 -11.35 6.05
CA ASN A 60 31.07 -10.36 4.98
C ASN A 60 29.74 -9.60 5.07
N GLY A 61 28.87 -9.93 6.03
CA GLY A 61 27.51 -9.41 6.09
C GLY A 61 26.62 -9.92 4.95
N VAL A 62 25.42 -9.36 4.82
CA VAL A 62 24.45 -9.73 3.77
C VAL A 62 24.84 -9.16 2.38
N LEU A 63 25.84 -8.27 2.34
CA LEU A 63 26.29 -7.58 1.13
C LEU A 63 26.76 -8.52 0.01
N ALA A 64 27.45 -9.61 0.37
CA ALA A 64 27.94 -10.59 -0.60
C ALA A 64 26.78 -11.19 -1.43
N PHE A 65 25.68 -11.54 -0.76
CA PHE A 65 24.48 -12.07 -1.41
C PHE A 65 23.82 -11.05 -2.33
N MET A 66 23.72 -9.79 -1.88
CA MET A 66 23.14 -8.72 -2.69
C MET A 66 23.92 -8.46 -3.98
N TRP A 67 25.26 -8.50 -3.93
CA TRP A 67 26.09 -8.26 -5.11
C TRP A 67 26.01 -9.40 -6.13
N GLU A 68 25.84 -10.64 -5.66
CA GLU A 68 25.68 -11.79 -6.54
C GLU A 68 24.33 -11.75 -7.25
N TYR A 69 23.25 -11.43 -6.51
CA TYR A 69 21.92 -11.24 -7.07
C TYR A 69 21.86 -10.09 -8.09
N MET A 70 22.49 -8.95 -7.79
CA MET A 70 22.53 -7.78 -8.68
C MET A 70 23.63 -7.84 -9.76
N LYS A 71 24.42 -8.94 -9.82
CA LYS A 71 25.53 -9.13 -10.78
C LYS A 71 26.54 -7.96 -10.81
N VAL A 72 26.86 -7.40 -9.64
CA VAL A 72 27.78 -6.25 -9.52
C VAL A 72 29.22 -6.67 -9.90
N PRO A 73 29.97 -5.91 -10.71
CA PRO A 73 31.37 -6.22 -11.08
C PRO A 73 32.33 -6.25 -9.88
N GLU A 74 33.31 -7.15 -9.89
CA GLU A 74 34.22 -7.40 -8.77
C GLU A 74 35.05 -6.16 -8.35
N ASN A 75 35.51 -5.37 -9.32
CA ASN A 75 36.23 -4.11 -9.08
C ASN A 75 35.42 -3.10 -8.26
N SER A 76 34.09 -3.11 -8.39
CA SER A 76 33.18 -2.25 -7.62
C SER A 76 32.93 -2.81 -6.22
N ARG A 77 32.88 -4.14 -6.08
CA ARG A 77 32.73 -4.81 -4.77
C ARG A 77 33.93 -4.54 -3.87
N GLU A 78 35.15 -4.60 -4.40
CA GLU A 78 36.38 -4.33 -3.62
C GLU A 78 36.45 -2.90 -3.08
N LYS A 79 36.03 -1.91 -3.88
CA LYS A 79 35.96 -0.51 -3.42
C LYS A 79 35.00 -0.35 -2.25
N VAL A 80 33.81 -0.96 -2.32
CA VAL A 80 32.82 -0.91 -1.24
C VAL A 80 33.32 -1.66 0.00
N LYS A 81 33.99 -2.81 -0.16
CA LYS A 81 34.62 -3.54 0.95
C LYS A 81 35.64 -2.67 1.69
N ASN A 82 36.49 -1.95 0.96
CA ASN A 82 37.49 -1.06 1.57
C ASN A 82 36.83 0.11 2.30
N LEU A 83 35.81 0.74 1.71
CA LEU A 83 35.06 1.83 2.36
C LEU A 83 34.34 1.38 3.64
N LEU A 84 33.79 0.17 3.66
CA LEU A 84 33.14 -0.41 4.84
C LEU A 84 34.16 -0.73 5.94
N LYS A 85 35.33 -1.25 5.56
CA LYS A 85 36.42 -1.51 6.49
C LYS A 85 36.89 -0.20 7.14
N ASP A 86 37.09 0.84 6.35
CA ASP A 86 37.46 2.18 6.83
C ASP A 86 36.39 2.78 7.75
N ALA A 87 35.10 2.60 7.44
CA ALA A 87 34.00 3.11 8.28
C ALA A 87 33.91 2.37 9.63
N ASN A 88 34.18 1.07 9.64
CA ASN A 88 34.14 0.24 10.84
C ASN A 88 35.36 0.47 11.75
N GLU A 89 36.54 0.72 11.17
CA GLU A 89 37.76 1.08 11.90
C GLU A 89 37.70 2.51 12.45
N ASN A 90 37.08 3.45 11.74
CA ASN A 90 36.97 4.85 12.16
C ASN A 90 35.70 5.16 12.97
N GLY A 91 34.91 4.14 13.34
CA GLY A 91 33.74 4.30 14.22
C GLY A 91 32.69 5.29 13.69
N VAL A 92 32.53 5.40 12.37
CA VAL A 92 31.50 6.26 11.78
C VAL A 92 30.15 5.61 12.04
N LYS A 93 29.42 6.15 13.02
CA LYS A 93 28.05 5.76 13.33
C LYS A 93 27.20 6.07 12.10
N LEU A 94 26.89 5.06 11.29
CA LEU A 94 26.03 5.19 10.13
C LEU A 94 24.60 5.45 10.62
N SER A 95 24.29 6.72 10.88
CA SER A 95 22.94 7.22 11.03
C SER A 95 22.27 7.17 9.66
N HIS A 96 21.77 6.00 9.27
CA HIS A 96 20.99 5.85 8.04
C HIS A 96 19.58 6.38 8.28
N GLN A 97 19.39 7.68 8.09
CA GLN A 97 18.06 8.16 7.74
C GLN A 97 17.80 7.73 6.30
N ALA A 98 16.79 6.90 6.08
CA ALA A 98 16.44 6.45 4.73
C ALA A 98 16.21 7.68 3.84
N PRO A 99 16.85 7.78 2.66
CA PRO A 99 16.60 8.88 1.74
C PRO A 99 15.11 8.92 1.39
N THR A 100 14.53 10.11 1.42
CA THR A 100 13.17 10.33 0.94
C THR A 100 13.14 10.21 -0.59
N LEU A 101 11.97 9.94 -1.18
CA LEU A 101 11.83 9.72 -2.63
C LEU A 101 12.45 10.86 -3.48
N TYR A 102 12.34 12.10 -3.00
CA TYR A 102 12.89 13.30 -3.65
C TYR A 102 14.40 13.49 -3.45
N ASP A 103 15.02 12.74 -2.54
CA ASP A 103 16.48 12.70 -2.37
C ASP A 103 17.15 11.80 -3.42
N VAL A 104 16.38 10.90 -4.05
CA VAL A 104 16.85 9.92 -5.02
C VAL A 104 16.47 10.30 -6.45
N VAL A 105 15.34 10.98 -6.63
CA VAL A 105 14.81 11.36 -7.95
C VAL A 105 14.52 12.86 -8.00
N PRO A 106 15.12 13.61 -8.94
CA PRO A 106 14.84 15.04 -9.13
C PRO A 106 13.35 15.29 -9.40
N LYS A 107 12.78 16.35 -8.83
CA LYS A 107 11.36 16.68 -8.97
C LYS A 107 10.94 16.91 -10.42
N GLU A 108 11.87 17.40 -11.23
CA GLU A 108 11.69 17.68 -12.64
C GLU A 108 11.46 16.38 -13.44
N GLU A 109 12.06 15.26 -13.03
CA GLU A 109 11.91 13.95 -13.70
C GLU A 109 10.56 13.28 -13.39
N ILE A 110 9.93 13.63 -12.27
CA ILE A 110 8.62 13.09 -11.86
C ILE A 110 7.47 14.09 -12.03
N ALA A 111 7.75 15.33 -12.43
CA ALA A 111 6.74 16.37 -12.61
C ALA A 111 5.65 15.95 -13.62
N GLU A 112 6.06 15.36 -14.74
CA GLU A 112 5.15 14.84 -15.77
C GLU A 112 4.27 13.70 -15.22
N PHE A 113 4.85 12.81 -14.41
CA PHE A 113 4.11 11.74 -13.75
C PHE A 113 3.13 12.27 -12.71
N GLU A 114 3.54 13.23 -11.87
CA GLU A 114 2.65 13.85 -10.88
C GLU A 114 1.51 14.63 -11.55
N GLU A 115 1.77 15.32 -12.67
CA GLU A 115 0.74 16.00 -13.45
C GLU A 115 -0.25 14.99 -14.06
N LEU A 116 0.25 13.89 -14.63
CA LEU A 116 -0.59 12.81 -15.14
C LEU A 116 -1.47 12.21 -14.03
N MET A 117 -0.89 11.91 -12.87
CA MET A 117 -1.63 11.38 -11.72
C MET A 117 -2.69 12.37 -11.24
N ARG A 118 -2.36 13.67 -11.13
CA ARG A 118 -3.33 14.72 -10.78
C ARG A 118 -4.48 14.78 -11.76
N LYS A 119 -4.19 14.70 -13.06
CA LYS A 119 -5.21 14.66 -14.12
C LYS A 119 -6.09 13.42 -14.01
N THR A 120 -5.49 12.23 -13.86
CA THR A 120 -6.24 10.97 -13.72
C THR A 120 -7.15 10.99 -12.49
N ILE A 121 -6.66 11.50 -11.35
CA ILE A 121 -7.48 11.65 -10.14
C ILE A 121 -8.64 12.63 -10.39
N ALA A 122 -8.39 13.76 -11.04
CA ALA A 122 -9.43 14.72 -11.37
C ALA A 122 -10.51 14.13 -12.30
N ASP A 123 -10.11 13.34 -13.29
CA ASP A 123 -11.01 12.66 -14.22
C ASP A 123 -11.89 11.64 -13.46
N ILE A 124 -11.29 10.81 -12.60
CA ILE A 124 -12.02 9.84 -11.74
C ILE A 124 -13.02 10.56 -10.83
N VAL A 125 -12.60 11.61 -10.15
CA VAL A 125 -13.46 12.38 -9.23
C VAL A 125 -14.61 13.02 -9.99
N SER A 126 -14.35 13.57 -11.17
CA SER A 126 -15.36 14.19 -12.04
C SER A 126 -16.41 13.17 -12.50
N GLU A 127 -15.97 12.00 -12.96
CA GLU A 127 -16.85 10.94 -13.43
C GLU A 127 -17.69 10.37 -12.28
N ALA A 128 -17.06 10.04 -11.15
CA ALA A 128 -17.74 9.56 -9.96
C ALA A 128 -18.79 10.57 -9.44
N SER A 129 -18.45 11.86 -9.41
CA SER A 129 -19.37 12.93 -9.00
C SER A 129 -20.54 13.08 -9.96
N SER A 130 -20.29 12.91 -11.27
CA SER A 130 -21.34 12.98 -12.28
C SER A 130 -22.35 11.85 -12.13
N VAL A 131 -21.87 10.61 -11.93
CA VAL A 131 -22.75 9.45 -11.69
C VAL A 131 -23.49 9.60 -10.37
N ALA A 132 -22.83 10.04 -9.31
CA ALA A 132 -23.46 10.31 -8.01
C ALA A 132 -24.60 11.33 -8.13
N CYS A 133 -24.37 12.45 -8.83
CA CYS A 133 -25.39 13.46 -9.10
C CYS A 133 -26.55 12.90 -9.93
N TRP A 134 -26.24 12.07 -10.93
CA TRP A 134 -27.25 11.39 -11.73
C TRP A 134 -28.14 10.49 -10.86
N VAL A 135 -27.55 9.64 -10.00
CA VAL A 135 -28.30 8.75 -9.08
C VAL A 135 -29.22 9.58 -8.19
N TYR A 136 -28.73 10.68 -7.63
CA TYR A 136 -29.55 11.60 -6.82
C TYR A 136 -30.77 12.12 -7.58
N VAL A 137 -30.57 12.62 -8.82
CA VAL A 137 -31.65 13.17 -9.64
C VAL A 137 -32.66 12.08 -10.01
N GLN A 138 -32.21 10.89 -10.40
CA GLN A 138 -33.11 9.80 -10.78
C GLN A 138 -33.94 9.33 -9.59
N LYS A 139 -33.33 9.18 -8.41
CA LYS A 139 -34.03 8.76 -7.20
C LYS A 139 -34.97 9.83 -6.64
N TYR A 140 -34.47 11.04 -6.36
CA TYR A 140 -35.24 12.02 -5.57
C TYR A 140 -36.06 13.00 -6.41
N VAL A 141 -35.65 13.30 -7.65
CA VAL A 141 -36.38 14.21 -8.53
C VAL A 141 -37.34 13.44 -9.43
N LYS A 142 -36.88 12.33 -10.00
CA LYS A 142 -37.67 11.50 -10.92
C LYS A 142 -38.38 10.31 -10.26
N GLN A 143 -38.13 10.05 -8.97
CA GLN A 143 -38.78 8.98 -8.19
C GLN A 143 -38.64 7.58 -8.83
N LYS A 144 -37.49 7.33 -9.47
CA LYS A 144 -37.19 6.00 -10.02
C LYS A 144 -36.74 5.02 -8.95
N THR A 145 -37.04 3.75 -9.20
CA THR A 145 -36.56 2.62 -8.39
C THR A 145 -35.11 2.29 -8.73
N LEU A 146 -34.44 1.58 -7.81
CA LEU A 146 -33.05 1.13 -8.01
C LEU A 146 -32.92 0.23 -9.26
N ASP A 147 -33.87 -0.68 -9.48
CA ASP A 147 -33.85 -1.58 -10.64
C ASP A 147 -33.92 -0.83 -11.97
N GLU A 148 -34.74 0.22 -12.06
CA GLU A 148 -34.82 1.07 -13.26
C GLU A 148 -33.49 1.81 -13.50
N MET A 149 -32.83 2.30 -12.46
CA MET A 149 -31.52 2.94 -12.58
C MET A 149 -30.43 1.96 -13.04
N LEU A 150 -30.45 0.73 -12.54
CA LEU A 150 -29.51 -0.33 -12.93
C LEU A 150 -29.70 -0.78 -14.38
N GLN A 151 -30.93 -0.74 -14.90
CA GLN A 151 -31.22 -1.02 -16.30
C GLN A 151 -30.71 0.09 -17.24
N GLU A 152 -30.74 1.35 -16.82
CA GLU A 152 -30.28 2.48 -17.64
C GLU A 152 -28.75 2.57 -17.73
N LEU A 153 -28.04 2.20 -16.66
CA LEU A 153 -26.58 2.28 -16.58
C LEU A 153 -25.98 1.00 -15.97
N PRO A 154 -26.07 -0.14 -16.68
CA PRO A 154 -25.61 -1.43 -16.15
C PRO A 154 -24.09 -1.48 -15.92
N GLY A 155 -23.30 -0.72 -16.70
CA GLY A 155 -21.84 -0.70 -16.61
C GLY A 155 -21.30 -0.12 -15.30
N VAL A 156 -22.11 0.64 -14.55
CA VAL A 156 -21.73 1.27 -13.27
C VAL A 156 -22.62 0.83 -12.11
N GLY A 157 -23.29 -0.33 -12.25
CA GLY A 157 -24.32 -0.78 -11.31
C GLY A 157 -23.84 -0.88 -9.84
N GLN A 158 -22.61 -1.34 -9.59
CA GLN A 158 -22.06 -1.40 -8.23
C GLN A 158 -21.95 0.00 -7.59
N PHE A 159 -21.52 0.99 -8.37
CA PHE A 159 -21.42 2.38 -7.89
C PHE A 159 -22.81 2.97 -7.64
N ILE A 160 -23.78 2.68 -8.53
CA ILE A 160 -25.18 3.09 -8.34
C ILE A 160 -25.73 2.54 -7.01
N ILE A 161 -25.55 1.26 -6.72
CA ILE A 161 -26.02 0.63 -5.47
C ILE A 161 -25.41 1.32 -4.24
N VAL A 162 -24.10 1.57 -4.25
CA VAL A 162 -23.40 2.22 -3.14
C VAL A 162 -23.92 3.65 -2.94
N MET A 163 -24.04 4.43 -4.01
CA MET A 163 -24.55 5.80 -3.94
C MET A 163 -26.00 5.85 -3.50
N ASP A 164 -26.84 4.97 -4.02
CA ASP A 164 -28.25 4.84 -3.68
C ASP A 164 -28.44 4.57 -2.17
N THR A 165 -27.69 3.60 -1.64
CA THR A 165 -27.66 3.25 -0.21
C THR A 165 -27.13 4.42 0.64
N TRP A 166 -26.06 5.07 0.17
CA TRP A 166 -25.46 6.19 0.88
C TRP A 166 -26.43 7.38 0.98
N PHE A 167 -27.13 7.70 -0.11
CA PHE A 167 -28.13 8.76 -0.09
C PHE A 167 -29.33 8.43 0.80
N GLU A 168 -29.77 7.17 0.87
CA GLU A 168 -30.83 6.77 1.81
C GLU A 168 -30.43 7.03 3.25
N ARG A 169 -29.20 6.65 3.62
CA ARG A 169 -28.65 6.94 4.94
C ARG A 169 -28.56 8.44 5.19
N LEU A 170 -28.06 9.20 4.22
CA LEU A 170 -27.88 10.66 4.34
C LEU A 170 -29.20 11.42 4.51
N MET A 171 -30.29 10.90 3.96
CA MET A 171 -31.62 11.55 4.00
C MET A 171 -32.53 11.00 5.10
N ALA A 172 -32.13 9.92 5.77
CA ALA A 172 -32.84 9.34 6.91
C ALA A 172 -32.53 10.07 8.23
N ASP A 173 -31.41 10.80 8.30
CA ASP A 173 -31.05 11.76 9.35
C ASP A 173 -31.65 13.16 9.07
#